data_AF-A0A831JNE6-F1
#
_entry.id   AF-A0A831JNE6-F1
#
_cell.length_a   1.000
_cell.length_b   1.000
_cell.length_c   1.000
_cell.angle_alpha   90.00
_cell.angle_beta   90.00
_cell.angle_gamma   90.00
#
_symmetry.space_group_name_H-M   'P 1'
#
loop_
_entity.id
_entity.type
_entity.pdbx_description
1 polymer ?
#
loop_
_entity_poly.entity_id
_entity_poly.type
_entity_poly.pdbx_seq_one_letter_code
_entity_poly.pdbx_strand_id
1 'polypeptide(L)'
;MKIGIPKALMYYFYYPFWKTLFESLGFEVVTSDDTSKSILDIGVKEAVAEICVPMKVYTGHVLNLLDKSVDYIYIPRFVSLRKGIFMCPKFMGLPDMIKGLFDGIENKILTHNIVSKSTDISEFHNYTVFIDKLGVSRKDLKNALKKARDKWLEFR
;
A
#
# COMPACT_ATOMS: atom_id res chain seq x y z
N MET A 1 -1.97 -13.03 -10.80
CA MET A 1 -2.13 -12.55 -9.42
C MET A 1 -2.43 -11.05 -9.46
N LYS A 2 -3.45 -10.61 -8.72
CA LYS A 2 -3.96 -9.25 -8.65
C LYS A 2 -3.56 -8.60 -7.33
N ILE A 3 -2.90 -7.45 -7.44
CA ILE A 3 -2.51 -6.63 -6.29
C ILE A 3 -3.41 -5.39 -6.25
N GLY A 4 -4.26 -5.33 -5.23
CA GLY A 4 -5.10 -4.21 -4.91
C GLY A 4 -4.31 -3.07 -4.25
N ILE A 5 -4.48 -1.86 -4.75
CA ILE A 5 -3.91 -0.64 -4.14
C ILE A 5 -5.08 0.29 -3.75
N PRO A 6 -5.28 0.57 -2.44
CA PRO A 6 -6.34 1.47 -1.99
C PRO A 6 -6.09 2.90 -2.49
N LYS A 7 -7.10 3.55 -3.11
CA LYS A 7 -7.09 4.96 -3.54
C LYS A 7 -7.23 5.94 -2.37
N ALA A 8 -6.33 5.85 -1.40
CA ALA A 8 -6.33 6.71 -0.21
C ALA A 8 -4.91 6.99 0.31
N LEU A 9 -4.79 8.06 1.10
CA LEU A 9 -3.56 8.47 1.76
C LEU A 9 -2.41 8.64 0.74
N MET A 10 -1.34 7.88 0.90
CA MET A 10 -0.12 7.98 0.10
C MET A 10 -0.26 7.48 -1.34
N TYR A 11 -1.42 6.93 -1.71
CA TYR A 11 -1.77 6.58 -3.08
C TYR A 11 -1.51 7.73 -4.05
N TYR A 12 -2.03 8.92 -3.76
CA TYR A 12 -1.94 10.04 -4.69
C TYR A 12 -0.50 10.50 -4.93
N PHE A 13 0.42 10.15 -4.02
CA PHE A 13 1.83 10.50 -4.12
C PHE A 13 2.69 9.39 -4.74
N TYR A 14 2.37 8.11 -4.48
CA TYR A 14 3.21 6.97 -4.90
C TYR A 14 2.53 6.01 -5.88
N TYR A 15 1.31 6.26 -6.35
CA TYR A 15 0.63 5.34 -7.26
C TYR A 15 1.43 5.05 -8.54
N PRO A 16 2.02 6.04 -9.25
CA PRO A 16 2.87 5.74 -10.41
C PRO A 16 4.03 4.80 -10.06
N PHE A 17 4.66 5.00 -8.90
CA PHE A 17 5.72 4.12 -8.40
C PHE A 17 5.20 2.69 -8.21
N TRP A 18 4.13 2.52 -7.41
CA TRP A 18 3.62 1.19 -7.07
C TRP A 18 3.06 0.45 -8.28
N LYS A 19 2.32 1.15 -9.15
CA LYS A 19 1.81 0.58 -10.39
C LYS A 19 2.95 0.04 -11.25
N THR A 20 3.96 0.86 -11.52
CA THR A 20 5.10 0.45 -12.34
C THR A 20 5.92 -0.67 -11.68
N LEU A 21 6.08 -0.66 -10.36
CA LEU A 21 6.78 -1.72 -9.62
C LEU A 21 6.09 -3.07 -9.82
N PHE A 22 4.79 -3.16 -9.51
CA PHE A 22 4.06 -4.43 -9.57
C PHE A 22 3.84 -4.91 -11.00
N GLU A 23 3.52 -4.02 -11.95
CA GLU A 23 3.40 -4.38 -13.36
C GLU A 23 4.74 -4.86 -13.94
N SER A 24 5.87 -4.23 -13.57
CA SER A 24 7.20 -4.68 -14.00
C SER A 24 7.60 -6.04 -13.42
N LEU A 25 6.98 -6.46 -12.32
CA LEU A 25 7.15 -7.79 -11.73
C LEU A 25 6.13 -8.81 -12.28
N GLY A 26 5.26 -8.40 -13.22
CA GLY A 26 4.28 -9.27 -13.87
C GLY A 26 2.95 -9.42 -13.13
N PHE A 27 2.64 -8.53 -12.18
CA PHE A 27 1.37 -8.54 -11.46
C PHE A 27 0.36 -7.59 -12.08
N GLU A 28 -0.92 -7.96 -12.02
CA GLU A 28 -2.02 -7.08 -12.38
C GLU A 28 -2.29 -6.12 -11.21
N VAL A 29 -2.35 -4.82 -11.49
CA VAL A 29 -2.63 -3.79 -10.49
C VAL A 29 -4.10 -3.37 -10.58
N VAL A 30 -4.82 -3.56 -9.48
CA VAL A 30 -6.22 -3.16 -9.35
C VAL A 30 -6.30 -2.03 -8.32
N THR A 31 -7.12 -1.01 -8.59
CA THR A 31 -7.36 0.07 -7.63
C THR A 31 -8.80 0.01 -7.12
N SER A 32 -9.01 0.52 -5.91
CA SER A 32 -10.37 0.77 -5.42
C SER A 32 -11.06 1.83 -6.28
N ASP A 33 -12.38 1.92 -6.15
CA ASP A 33 -13.14 2.98 -6.81
C ASP A 33 -12.77 4.36 -6.25
N ASP A 34 -13.21 5.42 -6.92
CA ASP A 34 -13.00 6.76 -6.40
C ASP A 34 -13.77 6.96 -5.09
N THR A 35 -13.21 7.79 -4.20
CA THR A 35 -13.81 8.04 -2.89
C THR A 35 -15.22 8.59 -3.07
N SER A 36 -16.20 7.84 -2.57
CA SER A 36 -17.61 8.17 -2.61
C SER A 36 -18.19 8.19 -1.19
N LYS A 37 -19.43 8.67 -1.05
CA LYS A 37 -20.16 8.56 0.21
C LYS A 37 -20.29 7.10 0.67
N SER A 38 -20.53 6.16 -0.25
CA SER A 38 -20.64 4.74 0.11
C SER A 38 -19.34 4.16 0.67
N ILE A 39 -18.18 4.53 0.10
CA ILE A 39 -16.86 4.14 0.64
C ILE A 39 -16.64 4.72 2.03
N LEU A 40 -17.01 5.99 2.25
CA LEU A 40 -16.90 6.60 3.57
C LEU A 40 -17.83 5.91 4.57
N ASP A 41 -19.09 5.70 4.23
CA ASP A 41 -20.11 5.15 5.13
C ASP A 41 -19.75 3.73 5.58
N ILE A 42 -19.32 2.86 4.66
CA ILE A 42 -18.86 1.51 5.03
C ILE A 42 -17.56 1.56 5.85
N GLY A 43 -16.65 2.47 5.51
CA GLY A 43 -15.43 2.69 6.28
C GLY A 43 -15.69 3.18 7.70
N VAL A 44 -16.68 4.05 7.90
CA VAL A 44 -17.10 4.53 9.22
C VAL A 44 -17.75 3.42 10.04
N LYS A 45 -18.55 2.57 9.39
CA LYS A 45 -19.26 1.46 10.03
C LYS A 45 -18.31 0.39 10.58
N GLU A 46 -17.27 0.06 9.83
CA GLU A 46 -16.39 -1.08 10.16
C GLU A 46 -15.10 -0.66 10.89
N ALA A 47 -14.67 0.59 10.77
CA ALA A 47 -13.46 1.04 11.43
C ALA A 47 -13.65 1.30 12.93
N VAL A 48 -12.54 1.29 13.68
CA VAL A 48 -12.50 1.70 15.08
C VAL A 48 -13.07 3.13 15.25
N ALA A 49 -13.93 3.32 16.25
CA ALA A 49 -14.70 4.56 16.44
C ALA A 49 -13.82 5.83 16.47
N GLU A 50 -12.75 5.82 17.27
CA GLU A 50 -11.90 6.98 17.58
C GLU A 50 -10.66 7.13 16.67
N ILE A 51 -10.83 6.84 15.36
CA ILE A 51 -9.78 7.08 14.35
C ILE A 51 -10.14 8.25 13.43
N CYS A 52 -9.11 8.86 12.84
CA CYS A 52 -9.32 10.00 11.95
C CYS A 52 -10.02 9.58 10.65
N VAL A 53 -10.79 10.51 10.08
CA VAL A 53 -11.58 10.30 8.85
C VAL A 53 -10.76 9.67 7.70
N PRO A 54 -9.51 10.07 7.43
CA PRO A 54 -8.72 9.45 6.36
C PRO A 54 -8.50 7.94 6.53
N MET A 55 -8.42 7.45 7.77
CA MET A 55 -8.25 6.02 8.08
C MET A 55 -9.58 5.26 7.90
N LYS A 56 -10.71 5.91 8.20
CA LYS A 56 -12.05 5.36 7.92
C LYS A 56 -12.27 5.24 6.41
N VAL A 57 -11.94 6.28 5.65
CA VAL A 57 -11.96 6.23 4.17
C VAL A 57 -11.04 5.12 3.65
N TYR A 58 -9.83 4.98 4.18
CA TYR A 58 -8.91 3.90 3.80
C TYR A 58 -9.52 2.52 4.05
N THR A 59 -10.18 2.33 5.18
CA THR A 59 -10.89 1.08 5.52
C THR A 59 -11.97 0.75 4.50
N GLY A 60 -12.76 1.75 4.07
CA GLY A 60 -13.74 1.55 3.00
C GLY A 60 -13.11 1.15 1.66
N HIS A 61 -11.96 1.72 1.31
CA HIS A 61 -11.21 1.34 0.11
C HIS A 61 -10.66 -0.09 0.18
N VAL A 62 -10.23 -0.54 1.36
CA VAL A 62 -9.83 -1.94 1.58
C VAL A 62 -11.02 -2.87 1.35
N LEU A 63 -12.19 -2.56 1.91
CA LEU A 63 -13.41 -3.34 1.71
C LEU A 63 -13.82 -3.41 0.24
N ASN A 64 -13.79 -2.28 -0.48
CA ASN A 64 -14.05 -2.24 -1.92
C ASN A 64 -13.09 -3.16 -2.73
N LEU A 65 -11.83 -3.26 -2.33
CA LEU A 65 -10.86 -4.16 -2.97
C LEU A 65 -11.11 -5.63 -2.64
N LEU A 66 -11.58 -5.93 -1.43
CA LEU A 66 -11.99 -7.29 -1.06
C LEU A 66 -13.16 -7.76 -1.92
N ASP A 67 -14.16 -6.91 -2.14
CA ASP A 67 -15.30 -7.19 -3.03
C ASP A 67 -14.85 -7.45 -4.48
N LYS A 68 -13.78 -6.76 -4.92
CA LYS A 68 -13.13 -6.98 -6.23
C LYS A 68 -12.29 -8.24 -6.32
N SER A 69 -12.24 -9.06 -5.26
CA SER A 69 -11.57 -10.37 -5.25
C SER A 69 -10.09 -10.31 -5.66
N VAL A 70 -9.35 -9.31 -5.18
CA VAL A 70 -7.89 -9.25 -5.35
C VAL A 70 -7.18 -10.32 -4.49
N ASP A 71 -6.02 -10.79 -4.94
CA ASP A 71 -5.23 -11.80 -4.22
C ASP A 71 -4.54 -11.18 -3.00
N TYR A 72 -3.97 -9.98 -3.19
CA TYR A 72 -3.33 -9.21 -2.14
C TYR A 72 -3.79 -7.76 -2.16
N ILE A 73 -3.91 -7.13 -1.00
CA ILE A 73 -4.04 -5.69 -0.83
C ILE A 73 -2.71 -5.16 -0.31
N TYR A 74 -2.12 -4.25 -1.07
CA TYR A 74 -0.83 -3.66 -0.74
C TYR A 74 -0.98 -2.49 0.23
N ILE A 75 -0.47 -2.67 1.45
CA ILE A 75 -0.52 -1.70 2.54
C ILE A 75 0.88 -1.57 3.15
N PRO A 76 1.76 -0.73 2.58
CA PRO A 76 3.09 -0.52 3.13
C PRO A 76 3.02 0.25 4.46
N ARG A 77 3.92 -0.10 5.38
CA ARG A 77 4.15 0.64 6.61
C ARG A 77 5.16 1.73 6.37
N PHE A 78 4.71 2.96 6.26
CA PHE A 78 5.62 4.10 6.25
C PHE A 78 6.10 4.43 7.65
N VAL A 79 7.36 4.10 7.96
CA VAL A 79 7.98 4.41 9.24
C VAL A 79 8.57 5.83 9.21
N SER A 80 9.34 6.13 8.15
CA SER A 80 10.00 7.42 7.98
C SER A 80 10.22 7.71 6.49
N LEU A 81 10.02 8.96 6.10
CA LEU A 81 10.27 9.47 4.73
C LEU A 81 11.31 10.60 4.72
N ARG A 82 11.87 10.95 5.89
CA ARG A 82 12.91 11.96 6.06
C ARG A 82 13.72 11.58 7.28
N LYS A 83 15.04 11.71 7.19
CA LYS A 83 15.95 11.36 8.28
C LYS A 83 15.51 12.00 9.61
N GLY A 84 15.24 11.16 10.61
CA GLY A 84 14.84 11.61 11.96
C GLY A 84 13.39 12.06 12.10
N ILE A 85 12.57 11.97 11.06
CA ILE A 85 11.14 12.33 11.10
C ILE A 85 10.32 11.06 10.87
N PHE A 86 9.54 10.69 11.88
CA PHE A 86 8.67 9.52 11.86
C PHE A 86 7.25 9.91 11.43
N MET A 87 6.58 8.98 10.78
CA MET A 87 5.16 9.14 10.45
C MET A 87 4.30 9.08 11.71
N CYS A 88 3.06 9.58 11.64
CA CYS A 88 2.17 9.52 12.79
C CYS A 88 1.92 8.05 13.21
N PRO A 89 1.79 7.75 14.51
CA PRO A 89 1.65 6.38 14.99
C PRO A 89 0.46 5.63 14.38
N LYS A 90 -0.65 6.33 14.10
CA LYS A 90 -1.83 5.74 13.43
C LYS A 90 -1.52 5.30 11.99
N PHE A 91 -0.72 6.08 11.26
CA PHE A 91 -0.33 5.73 9.89
C PHE A 91 0.73 4.63 9.87
N MET A 92 1.67 4.64 10.82
CA MET A 92 2.58 3.50 11.03
C MET A 92 1.80 2.24 11.38
N GLY A 93 0.80 2.31 12.25
CA GLY A 93 -0.04 1.19 12.65
C GLY A 93 -1.07 0.75 11.61
N LEU A 94 -1.18 1.43 10.47
CA LEU A 94 -2.24 1.19 9.47
C LEU A 94 -2.33 -0.29 9.04
N PRO A 95 -1.23 -0.98 8.67
CA PRO A 95 -1.35 -2.37 8.25
C PRO A 95 -1.85 -3.29 9.35
N ASP A 96 -1.45 -3.07 10.62
CA ASP A 96 -1.87 -3.92 11.73
C ASP A 96 -3.33 -3.65 12.10
N MET A 97 -3.72 -2.38 12.08
CA MET A 97 -5.10 -1.99 12.32
C MET A 97 -6.03 -2.68 11.31
N ILE A 98 -5.70 -2.65 10.02
CA ILE A 98 -6.49 -3.32 8.98
C ILE A 98 -6.52 -4.85 9.18
N LYS A 99 -5.38 -5.46 9.54
CA LYS A 99 -5.32 -6.91 9.84
C LYS A 99 -6.22 -7.31 11.01
N GLY A 100 -6.39 -6.43 11.98
CA GLY A 100 -7.24 -6.66 13.15
C GLY A 100 -8.72 -6.34 12.96
N LEU A 101 -9.16 -5.87 11.78
CA LEU A 101 -10.56 -5.52 11.55
C LEU A 101 -11.45 -6.75 11.29
N PHE A 102 -10.93 -7.76 10.57
CA PHE A 102 -11.71 -8.91 10.13
C PHE A 102 -10.91 -10.20 10.18
N ASP A 103 -11.58 -11.30 10.52
CA ASP A 103 -10.97 -12.62 10.49
C ASP A 103 -10.53 -13.00 9.06
N GLY A 104 -9.32 -13.55 8.94
CA GLY A 104 -8.78 -14.05 7.67
C GLY A 104 -8.23 -12.99 6.70
N ILE A 105 -8.45 -11.69 6.95
CA ILE A 105 -7.91 -10.63 6.07
C ILE A 105 -6.37 -10.59 6.10
N GLU A 106 -5.74 -11.03 7.20
CA GLU A 106 -4.28 -10.99 7.38
C GLU A 106 -3.50 -11.67 6.25
N ASN A 107 -4.07 -12.74 5.69
CA ASN A 107 -3.47 -13.52 4.60
C ASN A 107 -3.53 -12.79 3.26
N LYS A 108 -4.41 -11.79 3.14
CA LYS A 108 -4.52 -10.93 1.96
C LYS A 108 -3.71 -9.65 2.06
N ILE A 109 -3.13 -9.30 3.21
CA ILE A 109 -2.38 -8.05 3.35
C ILE A 109 -0.90 -8.22 2.98
N LEU A 110 -0.50 -7.59 1.87
CA LEU A 110 0.90 -7.45 1.48
C LEU A 110 1.48 -6.19 2.13
N THR A 111 2.33 -6.36 3.13
CA THR A 111 2.92 -5.25 3.89
C THR A 111 4.43 -5.43 4.11
N HIS A 112 5.13 -4.31 4.22
CA HIS A 112 6.55 -4.20 4.53
C HIS A 112 6.86 -2.82 5.11
N ASN A 113 8.04 -2.66 5.69
CA ASN A 113 8.45 -1.38 6.28
C ASN A 113 9.18 -0.53 5.24
N ILE A 114 8.72 0.71 5.08
CA ILE A 114 9.40 1.75 4.33
C ILE A 114 10.08 2.68 5.32
N VAL A 115 11.41 2.61 5.35
CA VAL A 115 12.27 3.58 6.00
C VAL A 115 13.10 4.24 4.90
N SER A 116 12.92 5.54 4.70
CA SER A 116 13.72 6.29 3.75
C SER A 116 14.22 7.60 4.34
N LYS A 117 15.41 8.00 3.91
CA LYS A 117 16.00 9.30 4.26
C LYS A 117 15.40 10.45 3.44
N SER A 118 14.64 10.12 2.40
CA SER A 118 13.96 11.07 1.52
C SER A 118 12.58 10.55 1.09
N THR A 119 11.85 11.33 0.30
CA THR A 119 10.59 10.87 -0.30
C THR A 119 10.80 9.81 -1.39
N ASP A 120 12.04 9.56 -1.83
CA ASP A 120 12.34 8.42 -2.70
C ASP A 120 12.33 7.13 -1.88
N ILE A 121 11.38 6.24 -2.17
CA ILE A 121 11.18 4.99 -1.43
C ILE A 121 11.87 3.79 -2.07
N SER A 122 12.53 3.95 -3.23
CA SER A 122 13.00 2.87 -4.10
C SER A 122 14.16 2.01 -3.58
N GLU A 123 14.66 2.29 -2.38
CA GLU A 123 15.79 1.56 -1.80
C GLU A 123 15.47 0.06 -1.67
N PHE A 124 16.33 -0.79 -2.23
CA PHE A 124 16.11 -2.23 -2.35
C PHE A 124 15.81 -2.93 -1.02
N HIS A 125 16.43 -2.49 0.08
CA HIS A 125 16.24 -3.09 1.39
C HIS A 125 14.79 -3.05 1.87
N ASN A 126 14.02 -2.02 1.49
CA ASN A 126 12.60 -1.89 1.84
C ASN A 126 11.73 -2.99 1.23
N TYR A 127 12.14 -3.59 0.10
CA TYR A 127 11.28 -4.50 -0.68
C TYR A 127 11.75 -5.96 -0.69
N THR A 128 12.80 -6.29 0.07
CA THR A 128 13.38 -7.64 0.09
C THR A 128 12.38 -8.75 0.38
N VAL A 129 11.36 -8.46 1.21
CA VAL A 129 10.28 -9.41 1.53
C VAL A 129 9.46 -9.87 0.31
N PHE A 130 9.47 -9.12 -0.80
CA PHE A 130 8.78 -9.53 -2.01
C PHE A 130 9.41 -10.73 -2.68
N ILE A 131 10.72 -10.99 -2.46
CA ILE A 131 11.41 -12.16 -3.00
C ILE A 131 10.72 -13.43 -2.51
N ASP A 132 10.48 -13.53 -1.21
CA ASP A 132 9.90 -14.72 -0.60
C ASP A 132 8.36 -14.72 -0.74
N LYS A 133 7.69 -13.58 -0.53
CA LYS A 133 6.22 -13.52 -0.57
C LYS A 133 5.62 -13.59 -1.97
N LEU A 134 6.30 -13.04 -2.96
CA LEU A 134 5.80 -12.96 -4.33
C LEU A 134 6.58 -13.85 -5.30
N GLY A 135 7.62 -14.54 -4.84
CA GLY A 135 8.42 -15.45 -5.66
C GLY A 135 9.25 -14.75 -6.74
N VAL A 136 9.62 -13.48 -6.54
CA VAL A 136 10.35 -12.69 -7.55
C VAL A 136 11.87 -12.78 -7.35
N SER A 137 12.64 -12.77 -8.45
CA SER A 137 14.10 -12.80 -8.35
C SER A 137 14.68 -11.47 -7.85
N ARG A 138 15.84 -11.52 -7.19
CA ARG A 138 16.57 -10.30 -6.79
C ARG A 138 16.87 -9.37 -7.97
N LYS A 139 17.17 -9.95 -9.14
CA LYS A 139 17.50 -9.19 -10.35
C LYS A 139 16.26 -8.43 -10.85
N ASP A 140 15.12 -9.12 -10.93
CA ASP A 140 13.88 -8.52 -11.40
C ASP A 140 13.37 -7.45 -10.44
N LEU A 141 13.47 -7.69 -9.13
CA LEU A 141 13.11 -6.69 -8.13
C LEU A 141 13.96 -5.42 -8.24
N LYS A 142 15.29 -5.53 -8.40
CA LYS A 142 16.15 -4.35 -8.60
C LYS A 142 15.77 -3.58 -9.87
N ASN A 143 15.53 -4.30 -10.97
CA ASN A 143 15.16 -3.69 -12.24
C ASN A 143 13.79 -2.99 -12.16
N ALA A 144 12.81 -3.62 -11.52
CA ALA A 144 11.48 -3.08 -11.32
C ALA A 144 11.49 -1.84 -10.42
N LEU A 145 12.27 -1.85 -9.34
CA LEU A 145 12.44 -0.68 -8.45
C LEU A 145 13.06 0.51 -9.18
N LYS A 146 14.07 0.27 -10.02
CA LYS A 146 14.67 1.33 -10.85
C LYS A 146 13.64 1.94 -11.79
N LYS A 147 12.91 1.11 -12.55
CA LYS A 147 11.84 1.56 -13.46
C LYS A 147 10.75 2.35 -12.71
N ALA A 148 10.31 1.84 -11.57
CA ALA A 148 9.30 2.48 -10.73
C ALA A 148 9.74 3.85 -10.21
N ARG A 149 11.01 3.96 -9.78
CA ARG A 149 11.63 5.20 -9.35
C ARG A 149 11.64 6.23 -10.48
N ASP A 150 12.14 5.85 -11.64
CA ASP A 150 12.25 6.75 -12.80
C ASP A 150 10.85 7.25 -13.20
N LYS A 151 9.86 6.34 -13.25
CA LYS A 151 8.47 6.72 -13.58
C LYS A 151 7.83 7.65 -12.56
N TRP A 152 8.13 7.44 -11.27
CA TRP A 152 7.63 8.29 -10.21
C TRP A 152 8.25 9.69 -10.22
N LEU A 153 9.54 9.80 -10.56
CA LEU A 153 10.22 11.09 -10.71
C LEU A 153 9.68 11.91 -11.89
N GLU A 154 9.17 11.29 -12.95
CA GLU A 154 8.50 12.01 -14.05
C GLU A 154 7.18 12.67 -13.63
N PHE A 155 6.50 12.09 -12.63
CA PHE A 155 5.20 12.58 -12.14
C PHE A 155 5.34 13.63 -11.03
N ARG A 156 6.53 13.74 -10.45
CA ARG A 156 6.82 14.56 -9.26
C ARG A 156 7.36 15.93 -9.64
#